data_AF-A0A496L3Z0-F1
#
_entry.id   AF-A0A496L3Z0-F1
#
_cell.length_a   1.000
_cell.length_b   1.000
_cell.length_c   1.000
_cell.angle_alpha   90.00
_cell.angle_beta   90.00
_cell.angle_gamma   90.00
#
_symmetry.space_group_name_H-M   'P 1'
#
loop_
_entity.id
_entity.type
_entity.pdbx_description
1 polymer ?
#
loop_
_entity_poly.entity_id
_entity_poly.type
_entity_poly.pdbx_seq_one_letter_code
_entity_poly.pdbx_strand_id
1 'polypeptide(L)'
;MKSALQIARAAYQPRLPKIFQNSVDIKYGRATTSVADNEEIKKLFPNTYGIPVVSFEESKSKKEYSTRNVGVILSGGQAPGGHNVISGLFDGMKKLNPNSILYGFLGGPSGLIDHKYLELTADVIDEYRNTGGFDIIGSGRTKLETIEQFERGREICQKLNIGAIVIIGGDDSNTNACILAEYYKSKGYGIQVIGCPKTIDGDLKNDMIETSFGF
;
A
#
# COMPACT_ATOMS: atom_id res chain seq x y z
N MET A 1 23.08 0.63 18.70
CA MET A 1 23.05 -0.69 19.40
C MET A 1 21.60 -0.97 19.78
N LYS A 2 21.04 -2.11 19.36
CA LYS A 2 19.66 -2.48 19.71
C LYS A 2 19.59 -2.89 21.19
N SER A 3 18.51 -2.54 21.87
CA SER A 3 18.25 -2.98 23.25
C SER A 3 17.89 -4.46 23.28
N ALA A 4 18.04 -5.11 24.44
CA ALA A 4 17.62 -6.51 24.63
C ALA A 4 16.13 -6.73 24.27
N LEU A 5 15.27 -5.75 24.58
CA LEU A 5 13.86 -5.79 24.22
C LEU A 5 13.66 -5.71 22.70
N GLN A 6 14.40 -4.86 22.00
CA GLN A 6 14.32 -4.77 20.53
C GLN A 6 14.74 -6.10 19.87
N ILE A 7 15.80 -6.74 20.38
CA ILE A 7 16.25 -8.05 19.89
C ILE A 7 15.17 -9.12 20.10
N ALA A 8 14.61 -9.20 21.31
CA ALA A 8 13.54 -10.15 21.61
C ALA A 8 12.27 -9.87 20.77
N ARG A 9 11.95 -8.59 20.55
CA ARG A 9 10.76 -8.17 19.78
C ARG A 9 10.92 -8.43 18.29
N ALA A 10 12.12 -8.32 17.74
CA ALA A 10 12.39 -8.63 16.33
C ALA A 10 12.06 -10.09 15.98
N ALA A 11 12.21 -11.03 16.93
CA ALA A 11 11.90 -12.44 16.73
C ALA A 11 10.39 -12.76 16.66
N TYR A 12 9.50 -11.83 17.05
CA TYR A 12 8.06 -12.05 17.02
C TYR A 12 7.57 -12.28 15.58
N GLN A 13 6.78 -13.33 15.38
CA GLN A 13 6.13 -13.65 14.11
C GLN A 13 4.66 -13.19 14.14
N PRO A 14 4.29 -12.14 13.36
CA PRO A 14 2.90 -11.70 13.27
C PRO A 14 1.96 -12.81 12.81
N ARG A 15 0.78 -12.89 13.42
CA ARG A 15 -0.25 -13.87 13.04
C ARG A 15 -0.94 -13.42 11.76
N LEU A 16 -1.00 -14.29 10.77
CA LEU A 16 -1.73 -14.07 9.52
C LEU A 16 -3.10 -14.75 9.55
N PRO A 17 -4.13 -14.17 8.93
CA PRO A 17 -5.37 -14.88 8.64
C PRO A 17 -5.08 -16.19 7.90
N LYS A 18 -5.71 -17.29 8.33
CA LYS A 18 -5.45 -18.65 7.81
C LYS A 18 -5.54 -18.73 6.29
N ILE A 19 -6.47 -17.97 5.69
CA ILE A 19 -6.69 -17.95 4.25
C ILE A 19 -5.47 -17.51 3.43
N PHE A 20 -4.60 -16.65 3.97
CA PHE A 20 -3.39 -16.19 3.28
C PHE A 20 -2.19 -17.15 3.45
N GLN A 21 -2.38 -18.28 4.13
CA GLN A 21 -1.38 -19.35 4.17
C GLN A 21 -1.33 -20.10 2.83
N ASN A 22 -2.46 -20.20 2.12
CA ASN A 22 -2.61 -20.89 0.83
C ASN A 22 -2.94 -19.91 -0.31
N SER A 23 -3.04 -20.43 -1.54
CA SER A 23 -3.53 -19.64 -2.68
C SER A 23 -5.00 -19.26 -2.48
N VAL A 24 -5.40 -18.08 -2.97
CA VAL A 24 -6.76 -17.55 -2.82
C VAL A 24 -7.41 -17.25 -4.16
N ASP A 25 -8.73 -17.45 -4.22
CA ASP A 25 -9.62 -16.95 -5.25
C ASP A 25 -10.30 -15.66 -4.81
N ILE A 26 -10.56 -14.77 -5.76
CA ILE A 26 -11.22 -13.49 -5.52
C ILE A 26 -12.72 -13.69 -5.69
N LYS A 27 -13.50 -13.28 -4.70
CA LYS A 27 -14.95 -13.21 -4.78
C LYS A 27 -15.39 -11.77 -4.79
N TYR A 28 -16.08 -11.39 -5.86
CA TYR A 28 -16.66 -10.07 -6.02
C TYR A 28 -18.04 -10.04 -5.36
N GLY A 29 -18.22 -9.08 -4.46
CA GLY A 29 -19.48 -8.78 -3.80
C GLY A 29 -20.27 -7.70 -4.55
N ARG A 30 -21.07 -6.94 -3.79
CA ARG A 30 -21.86 -5.83 -4.33
C ARG A 30 -20.98 -4.67 -4.81
N ALA A 31 -21.42 -4.00 -5.87
CA ALA A 31 -20.90 -2.70 -6.26
C ALA A 31 -21.04 -1.69 -5.11
N THR A 32 -20.10 -0.75 -5.03
CA THR A 32 -20.06 0.28 -4.00
C THR A 32 -20.69 1.59 -4.48
N THR A 33 -21.00 2.48 -3.55
CA THR A 33 -21.40 3.86 -3.82
C THR A 33 -20.68 4.78 -2.84
N SER A 34 -20.57 6.08 -3.14
CA SER A 34 -20.09 7.03 -2.16
C SER A 34 -21.14 7.26 -1.06
N VAL A 35 -20.70 7.79 0.08
CA VAL A 35 -21.59 8.09 1.22
C VAL A 35 -22.55 9.24 0.88
N ALA A 36 -22.04 10.25 0.17
CA ALA A 36 -22.76 11.43 -0.29
C ALA A 36 -22.31 11.79 -1.72
N ASP A 37 -23.02 12.73 -2.34
CA ASP A 37 -22.63 13.37 -3.62
C ASP A 37 -22.39 12.39 -4.78
N ASN A 38 -23.16 11.29 -4.80
CA ASN A 38 -22.99 10.15 -5.71
C ASN A 38 -22.76 10.55 -7.18
N GLU A 39 -23.57 11.47 -7.71
CA GLU A 39 -23.48 11.90 -9.11
C GLU A 39 -22.22 12.73 -9.39
N GLU A 40 -21.76 13.54 -8.44
CA GLU A 40 -20.55 14.35 -8.58
C GLU A 40 -19.30 13.49 -8.46
N ILE A 41 -19.25 12.61 -7.45
CA ILE A 41 -18.14 11.68 -7.27
C ILE A 41 -18.03 10.72 -8.46
N LYS A 42 -19.15 10.23 -9.00
CA LYS A 42 -19.14 9.40 -10.21
C LYS A 42 -18.58 10.13 -11.44
N LYS A 43 -18.83 11.44 -11.56
CA LYS A 43 -18.25 12.27 -12.63
C LYS A 43 -16.74 12.49 -12.44
N LEU A 44 -16.29 12.59 -11.19
CA LEU A 44 -14.86 12.75 -10.86
C LEU A 44 -14.07 11.44 -11.02
N PHE A 45 -14.71 10.30 -10.77
CA PHE A 45 -14.08 8.97 -10.78
C PHE A 45 -14.72 7.99 -11.79
N PRO A 46 -14.86 8.36 -13.08
CA PRO A 46 -15.61 7.54 -14.04
C PRO A 46 -15.01 6.16 -14.30
N ASN A 47 -13.72 5.95 -14.03
CA ASN A 47 -13.05 4.66 -14.26
C ASN A 47 -12.95 3.77 -13.01
N THR A 48 -13.20 4.31 -11.81
CA THR A 48 -13.02 3.60 -10.54
C THR A 48 -14.23 3.64 -9.62
N TYR A 49 -15.24 4.46 -9.92
CA TYR A 49 -16.47 4.50 -9.14
C TYR A 49 -17.23 3.17 -9.21
N GLY A 50 -17.72 2.70 -8.06
CA GLY A 50 -18.56 1.51 -7.98
C GLY A 50 -17.82 0.19 -8.09
N ILE A 51 -16.49 0.18 -7.98
CA ILE A 51 -15.71 -1.07 -7.86
C ILE A 51 -16.32 -1.93 -6.73
N PRO A 52 -16.60 -3.22 -7.00
CA PRO A 52 -17.24 -4.08 -6.02
C PRO A 52 -16.34 -4.37 -4.83
N VAL A 53 -16.98 -4.63 -3.69
CA VAL A 53 -16.29 -5.18 -2.52
C VAL A 53 -15.65 -6.51 -2.91
N VAL A 54 -14.45 -6.77 -2.40
CA VAL A 54 -13.71 -8.01 -2.63
C VAL A 54 -13.58 -8.80 -1.32
N SER A 55 -13.84 -10.09 -1.39
CA SER A 55 -13.42 -11.06 -0.37
C SER A 55 -12.55 -12.15 -1.00
N PHE A 56 -11.86 -12.91 -0.14
CA PHE A 56 -11.02 -14.02 -0.57
C PHE A 56 -11.64 -15.34 -0.12
N GLU A 57 -11.55 -16.35 -0.98
CA GLU A 57 -11.87 -17.74 -0.67
C GLU A 57 -10.64 -18.62 -0.92
N GLU A 58 -10.52 -19.75 -0.22
CA GLU A 58 -9.40 -20.67 -0.45
C GLU A 58 -9.47 -21.23 -1.88
N SER A 59 -8.34 -21.15 -2.59
CA SER A 59 -8.27 -21.70 -3.93
C SER A 59 -8.02 -23.20 -3.91
N LYS A 60 -8.74 -23.94 -4.75
CA LYS A 60 -8.53 -25.38 -4.95
C LYS A 60 -7.27 -25.70 -5.78
N SER A 61 -6.67 -24.68 -6.38
CA SER A 61 -5.51 -24.80 -7.26
C SER A 61 -4.35 -23.97 -6.74
N LYS A 62 -3.14 -24.51 -6.84
CA LYS A 62 -1.92 -23.74 -6.64
C LYS A 62 -1.79 -22.74 -7.79
N LYS A 63 -1.58 -21.46 -7.45
CA LYS A 63 -1.36 -20.39 -8.43
C LYS A 63 0.11 -20.03 -8.50
N GLU A 64 0.60 -19.84 -9.71
CA GLU A 64 1.91 -19.24 -9.97
C GLU A 64 1.73 -17.76 -10.33
N TYR A 65 2.62 -16.92 -9.82
CA TYR A 65 2.56 -15.48 -10.01
C TYR A 65 3.82 -15.01 -10.74
N SER A 66 3.65 -14.15 -11.74
CA SER A 66 4.76 -13.48 -12.39
C SER A 66 5.49 -12.56 -11.41
N THR A 67 6.75 -12.26 -11.70
CA THR A 67 7.51 -11.23 -10.97
C THR A 67 6.75 -9.91 -10.96
N ARG A 68 6.72 -9.24 -9.81
CA ARG A 68 6.07 -7.93 -9.64
C ARG A 68 7.02 -6.98 -8.93
N ASN A 69 7.24 -5.80 -9.49
CA ASN A 69 7.86 -4.70 -8.75
C ASN A 69 6.76 -3.81 -8.17
N VAL A 70 6.94 -3.43 -6.91
CA VAL A 70 5.95 -2.66 -6.14
C VAL A 70 6.63 -1.46 -5.49
N GLY A 71 5.98 -0.31 -5.56
CA GLY A 71 6.35 0.88 -4.80
C GLY A 71 5.56 0.94 -3.48
N VAL A 72 6.17 1.42 -2.40
CA VAL A 72 5.48 1.68 -1.13
C VAL A 72 5.80 3.08 -0.60
N ILE A 73 4.80 3.73 -0.02
CA ILE A 73 4.88 5.10 0.50
C ILE A 73 4.31 5.13 1.91
N LEU A 74 5.08 5.64 2.88
CA LEU A 74 4.58 6.03 4.19
C LEU A 74 4.18 7.51 4.16
N SER A 75 2.89 7.80 4.38
CA SER A 75 2.34 9.15 4.23
C SER A 75 1.69 9.64 5.53
N GLY A 76 1.89 10.93 5.82
CA GLY A 76 1.38 11.58 7.03
C GLY A 76 2.20 11.31 8.30
N GLY A 77 1.58 11.54 9.45
CA GLY A 77 2.17 11.26 10.76
C GLY A 77 2.36 9.76 10.99
N GLN A 78 3.43 9.41 11.70
CA GLN A 78 3.77 8.02 12.03
C GLN A 78 2.70 7.36 12.89
N ALA A 79 2.53 6.06 12.70
CA ALA A 79 1.67 5.21 13.51
C ALA A 79 2.39 3.88 13.82
N PRO A 80 2.31 3.34 15.06
CA PRO A 80 2.88 2.04 15.37
C PRO A 80 2.39 0.96 14.39
N GLY A 81 3.31 0.20 13.79
CA GLY A 81 2.99 -0.88 12.86
C GLY A 81 3.23 -0.58 11.37
N GLY A 82 3.62 0.65 10.98
CA GLY A 82 3.93 0.95 9.57
C GLY A 82 5.06 0.08 9.00
N HIS A 83 6.10 -0.16 9.78
CA HIS A 83 7.17 -1.09 9.40
C HIS A 83 6.65 -2.53 9.22
N ASN A 84 5.66 -2.96 10.01
CA ASN A 84 5.04 -4.27 9.86
C ASN A 84 4.24 -4.38 8.56
N VAL A 85 3.56 -3.32 8.11
CA VAL A 85 2.90 -3.30 6.80
C VAL A 85 3.91 -3.52 5.69
N ILE A 86 5.04 -2.81 5.73
CA ILE A 86 6.13 -2.95 4.75
C ILE A 86 6.73 -4.38 4.80
N SER A 87 7.01 -4.92 5.98
CA SER A 87 7.55 -6.28 6.12
C SER A 87 6.58 -7.36 5.61
N GLY A 88 5.27 -7.20 5.88
CA GLY A 88 4.24 -8.12 5.39
C GLY A 88 4.07 -8.05 3.87
N LEU A 89 4.18 -6.85 3.29
CA LEU A 89 4.22 -6.66 1.84
C LEU A 89 5.44 -7.36 1.23
N PHE A 90 6.62 -7.16 1.80
CA PHE A 90 7.86 -7.82 1.37
C PHE A 90 7.74 -9.34 1.43
N ASP A 91 7.38 -9.91 2.59
CA ASP A 91 7.26 -11.36 2.79
C ASP A 91 6.20 -11.97 1.86
N GLY A 92 5.05 -11.31 1.73
CA GLY A 92 3.98 -11.71 0.83
C GLY A 92 4.45 -11.75 -0.63
N MET A 93 5.11 -10.69 -1.11
CA MET A 93 5.65 -10.63 -2.46
C MET A 93 6.70 -11.71 -2.71
N LYS A 94 7.65 -11.90 -1.79
CA LYS A 94 8.70 -12.92 -1.92
C LYS A 94 8.13 -14.34 -1.90
N LYS A 95 7.09 -14.59 -1.10
CA LYS A 95 6.36 -15.87 -1.09
C LYS A 95 5.65 -16.14 -2.43
N LEU A 96 5.06 -15.12 -3.05
CA LEU A 96 4.39 -15.25 -4.35
C LEU A 96 5.39 -15.46 -5.50
N ASN A 97 6.48 -14.68 -5.50
CA ASN A 97 7.59 -14.86 -6.43
C ASN A 97 8.88 -14.23 -5.85
N PRO A 98 9.96 -15.00 -5.63
CA PRO A 98 11.18 -14.52 -4.96
C PRO A 98 11.92 -13.42 -5.73
N ASN A 99 11.69 -13.32 -7.05
CA ASN A 99 12.29 -12.30 -7.92
C ASN A 99 11.59 -10.94 -7.85
N SER A 100 10.48 -10.84 -7.12
CA SER A 100 9.74 -9.57 -6.93
C SER A 100 10.56 -8.56 -6.14
N ILE A 101 10.49 -7.27 -6.50
CA ILE A 101 11.28 -6.21 -5.87
C ILE A 101 10.34 -5.17 -5.23
N LEU A 102 10.66 -4.77 -4.01
CA LEU A 102 9.92 -3.73 -3.28
C LEU A 102 10.78 -2.46 -3.21
N TYR A 103 10.24 -1.34 -3.67
CA TYR A 103 10.87 -0.03 -3.59
C TYR A 103 10.10 0.86 -2.62
N GLY A 104 10.78 1.45 -1.65
CA GLY A 104 10.20 2.44 -0.74
C GLY A 104 10.55 3.85 -1.18
N PHE A 105 9.55 4.71 -1.41
CA PHE A 105 9.77 6.10 -1.77
C PHE A 105 10.02 6.95 -0.53
N LEU A 106 11.09 7.75 -0.58
CA LEU A 106 11.62 8.44 0.60
C LEU A 106 10.83 9.71 0.92
N GLY A 107 10.49 9.91 2.19
CA GLY A 107 9.86 11.14 2.69
C GLY A 107 8.41 11.31 2.25
N GLY A 108 7.69 10.22 1.98
CA GLY A 108 6.29 10.23 1.58
C GLY A 108 6.08 10.48 0.08
N PRO A 109 4.92 11.05 -0.34
CA PRO A 109 4.57 11.16 -1.76
C PRO A 109 5.55 11.99 -2.60
N SER A 110 6.32 12.90 -1.99
CA SER A 110 7.40 13.62 -2.67
C SER A 110 8.49 12.70 -3.18
N GLY A 111 8.79 11.59 -2.50
CA GLY A 111 9.79 10.62 -2.98
C GLY A 111 9.43 10.01 -4.33
N LEU A 112 8.13 9.79 -4.58
CA LEU A 112 7.62 9.34 -5.87
C LEU A 112 7.82 10.41 -6.96
N ILE A 113 7.59 11.69 -6.65
CA ILE A 113 7.72 12.79 -7.59
C ILE A 113 9.20 13.12 -7.87
N ASP A 114 10.03 13.13 -6.83
CA ASP A 114 11.46 13.48 -6.88
C ASP A 114 12.33 12.31 -7.35
N HIS A 115 11.73 11.13 -7.54
CA HIS A 115 12.43 9.88 -7.87
C HIS A 115 13.45 9.47 -6.80
N LYS A 116 13.15 9.75 -5.53
CA LYS A 116 13.95 9.36 -4.36
C LYS A 116 13.37 8.10 -3.75
N TYR A 117 14.10 7.00 -3.85
CA TYR A 117 13.65 5.68 -3.39
C TYR A 117 14.83 4.85 -2.87
N LEU A 118 14.48 3.83 -2.11
CA LEU A 118 15.37 2.79 -1.61
C LEU A 118 14.80 1.43 -2.03
N GLU A 119 15.63 0.51 -2.52
CA GLU A 119 15.22 -0.90 -2.63
C GLU A 119 15.17 -1.52 -1.23
N LEU A 120 14.02 -2.08 -0.86
CA LEU A 120 13.80 -2.70 0.43
C LEU A 120 14.15 -4.19 0.33
N THR A 121 15.41 -4.50 0.63
CA THR A 121 15.97 -5.85 0.66
C THR A 121 15.72 -6.54 2.00
N ALA A 122 16.00 -7.84 2.10
CA ALA A 122 15.76 -8.62 3.32
C ALA A 122 16.54 -8.08 4.52
N ASP A 123 17.81 -7.71 4.33
CA ASP A 123 18.67 -7.11 5.35
C ASP A 123 18.14 -5.76 5.84
N VAL A 124 17.61 -4.93 4.93
CA VAL A 124 16.94 -3.68 5.32
C VAL A 124 15.69 -4.01 6.14
N ILE A 125 14.80 -4.88 5.63
CA ILE A 125 13.53 -5.21 6.31
C ILE A 125 13.76 -5.79 7.71
N ASP A 126 14.73 -6.69 7.87
CA ASP A 126 15.01 -7.37 9.13
C ASP A 126 15.44 -6.40 10.26
N GLU A 127 16.00 -5.24 9.90
CA GLU A 127 16.33 -4.20 10.88
C GLU A 127 15.10 -3.52 11.49
N TYR A 128 13.96 -3.51 10.78
CA TYR A 128 12.74 -2.78 11.15
C TYR A 128 11.56 -3.67 11.54
N ARG A 129 11.71 -5.00 11.53
CA ARG A 129 10.63 -5.91 11.94
C ARG A 129 10.19 -5.61 13.36
N ASN A 130 8.87 -5.40 13.53
CA ASN A 130 8.22 -5.18 14.83
C ASN A 130 8.68 -3.92 15.58
N THR A 131 9.34 -2.97 14.90
CA THR A 131 9.71 -1.67 15.45
C THR A 131 8.61 -0.62 15.22
N GLY A 132 8.59 0.41 16.06
CA GLY A 132 7.78 1.61 15.81
C GLY A 132 8.49 2.60 14.88
N GLY A 133 7.84 3.74 14.62
CA GLY A 133 8.36 4.75 13.71
C GLY A 133 8.04 4.47 12.24
N PHE A 134 8.36 5.44 11.38
CA PHE A 134 8.29 5.38 9.91
C PHE A 134 9.67 5.62 9.28
N ASP A 135 10.74 5.51 10.07
CA ASP A 135 12.10 5.91 9.72
C ASP A 135 12.81 5.00 8.70
N ILE A 136 12.24 3.84 8.34
CA ILE A 136 12.79 3.00 7.26
C ILE A 136 12.88 3.75 5.91
N ILE A 137 11.89 4.59 5.61
CA ILE A 137 11.85 5.43 4.40
C ILE A 137 11.39 6.87 4.67
N GLY A 138 11.12 7.20 5.94
CA GLY A 138 10.53 8.48 6.33
C GLY A 138 9.10 8.65 5.83
N SER A 139 8.48 9.77 6.16
CA SER A 139 7.16 10.12 5.67
C SER A 139 7.03 11.61 5.37
N GLY A 140 5.95 11.97 4.69
CA GLY A 140 5.65 13.35 4.32
C GLY A 140 4.18 13.52 4.00
N ARG A 141 3.77 14.76 3.72
CA ARG A 141 2.37 15.17 3.51
C ARG A 141 2.12 15.80 2.15
N THR A 142 3.04 15.61 1.20
CA THR A 142 2.90 16.15 -0.17
C THR A 142 1.60 15.68 -0.79
N LYS A 143 0.79 16.62 -1.27
CA LYS A 143 -0.44 16.33 -2.02
C LYS A 143 -0.12 16.00 -3.47
N LEU A 144 -0.85 15.05 -4.04
CA LEU A 144 -0.77 14.68 -5.45
C LEU A 144 -2.02 15.23 -6.15
N GLU A 145 -1.88 16.39 -6.78
CA GLU A 145 -3.01 17.17 -7.32
C GLU A 145 -2.83 17.49 -8.80
N THR A 146 -1.59 17.55 -9.31
CA THR A 146 -1.32 17.99 -10.68
C THR A 146 -0.98 16.84 -11.62
N ILE A 147 -1.33 17.00 -12.90
CA ILE A 147 -0.96 16.07 -13.97
C ILE A 147 0.56 15.87 -14.02
N GLU A 148 1.34 16.93 -13.83
CA GLU A 148 2.81 16.87 -13.81
C GLU A 148 3.30 15.94 -12.69
N GLN A 149 2.75 16.04 -11.48
CA GLN A 149 3.10 15.14 -10.37
C GLN A 149 2.76 13.68 -10.69
N PHE A 150 1.60 13.43 -11.31
CA PHE A 150 1.19 12.08 -11.69
C PHE A 150 2.10 11.48 -12.75
N GLU A 151 2.47 12.27 -13.76
CA GLU A 151 3.38 11.86 -14.84
C GLU A 151 4.81 11.63 -14.33
N ARG A 152 5.31 12.48 -13.42
CA ARG A 152 6.58 12.24 -12.71
C ARG A 152 6.58 10.90 -11.97
N GLY A 153 5.49 10.57 -11.27
CA GLY A 153 5.34 9.27 -10.61
C GLY A 153 5.30 8.11 -11.61
N ARG A 154 4.65 8.30 -12.76
CA ARG A 154 4.57 7.30 -13.84
C ARG A 154 5.95 7.04 -14.44
N GLU A 155 6.75 8.07 -14.69
CA GLU A 155 8.10 7.96 -15.24
C GLU A 155 8.97 7.02 -14.41
N ILE A 156 9.00 7.22 -13.08
CA ILE A 156 9.81 6.36 -12.21
C ILE A 156 9.22 4.96 -12.10
N CYS A 157 7.89 4.82 -12.11
CA CYS A 157 7.27 3.50 -12.14
C CYS A 157 7.64 2.72 -13.41
N GLN A 158 7.68 3.36 -14.57
CA GLN A 158 8.14 2.71 -15.80
C GLN A 158 9.62 2.33 -15.73
N LYS A 159 10.48 3.26 -15.27
CA LYS A 159 11.92 3.01 -15.14
C LYS A 159 12.22 1.82 -14.23
N LEU A 160 11.44 1.65 -13.16
CA LEU A 160 11.60 0.56 -12.19
C LEU A 160 10.70 -0.65 -12.47
N ASN A 161 9.95 -0.63 -13.58
CA ASN A 161 8.95 -1.65 -13.95
C ASN A 161 7.92 -1.93 -12.83
N ILE A 162 7.53 -0.91 -12.07
CA ILE A 162 6.56 -0.98 -10.98
C ILE A 162 5.16 -1.16 -11.55
N GLY A 163 4.51 -2.25 -11.16
CA GLY A 163 3.12 -2.56 -11.53
C GLY A 163 2.09 -2.17 -10.46
N ALA A 164 2.53 -1.82 -9.25
CA ALA A 164 1.65 -1.38 -8.19
C ALA A 164 2.32 -0.41 -7.21
N ILE A 165 1.56 0.53 -6.66
CA ILE A 165 1.97 1.43 -5.58
C ILE A 165 1.06 1.21 -4.37
N VAL A 166 1.64 1.01 -3.20
CA VAL A 166 0.94 0.91 -1.91
C VAL A 166 1.16 2.19 -1.13
N ILE A 167 0.08 2.93 -0.85
CA ILE A 167 0.11 4.17 -0.07
C ILE A 167 -0.45 3.90 1.32
N ILE A 168 0.40 4.01 2.33
CA ILE A 168 0.07 3.76 3.73
C ILE A 168 -0.15 5.11 4.40
N GLY A 169 -1.39 5.43 4.77
CA GLY A 169 -1.71 6.78 5.23
C GLY A 169 -3.14 6.95 5.74
N GLY A 170 -3.46 8.18 6.16
CA GLY A 170 -4.80 8.56 6.64
C GLY A 170 -5.76 8.89 5.50
N ASP A 171 -6.83 9.60 5.83
CA ASP A 171 -7.83 10.15 4.92
C ASP A 171 -7.22 10.96 3.76
N ASP A 172 -6.37 11.94 4.04
CA ASP A 172 -5.68 12.75 3.03
C ASP A 172 -4.85 11.88 2.07
N SER A 173 -4.20 10.86 2.62
CA SER A 173 -3.30 9.99 1.84
C SER A 173 -4.07 8.99 0.99
N ASN A 174 -5.18 8.46 1.49
CA ASN A 174 -6.06 7.60 0.71
C ASN A 174 -6.86 8.40 -0.34
N THR A 175 -7.07 9.71 -0.11
CA THR A 175 -7.59 10.63 -1.12
C THR A 175 -6.59 10.77 -2.28
N ASN A 176 -5.31 11.03 -2.00
CA ASN A 176 -4.25 11.02 -3.01
C ASN A 176 -4.21 9.67 -3.76
N ALA A 177 -4.32 8.55 -3.04
CA ALA A 177 -4.32 7.22 -3.65
C ALA A 177 -5.49 7.02 -4.63
N CYS A 178 -6.69 7.49 -4.27
CA CYS A 178 -7.87 7.41 -5.12
C CYS A 178 -7.71 8.24 -6.41
N ILE A 179 -7.25 9.48 -6.28
CA ILE A 179 -7.02 10.39 -7.42
C ILE A 179 -5.95 9.81 -8.36
N LEU A 180 -4.85 9.29 -7.81
CA LEU A 180 -3.79 8.67 -8.59
C LEU A 180 -4.26 7.40 -9.31
N ALA A 181 -5.05 6.56 -8.63
CA ALA A 181 -5.64 5.35 -9.20
C ALA A 181 -6.53 5.66 -10.41
N GLU A 182 -7.42 6.65 -10.26
CA GLU A 182 -8.30 7.12 -11.32
C GLU A 182 -7.48 7.65 -12.50
N TYR A 183 -6.48 8.49 -12.23
CA TYR A 183 -5.63 9.04 -13.28
C TYR A 183 -4.91 7.93 -14.06
N TYR A 184 -4.21 7.01 -13.38
CA TYR A 184 -3.50 5.92 -14.04
C TYR A 184 -4.43 4.94 -14.76
N LYS A 185 -5.63 4.71 -14.22
CA LYS A 185 -6.65 3.89 -14.88
C LYS A 185 -7.16 4.56 -16.15
N SER A 186 -7.48 5.85 -16.10
CA SER A 186 -7.98 6.63 -17.25
C SER A 186 -6.99 6.68 -18.42
N LYS A 187 -5.68 6.59 -18.13
CA LYS A 187 -4.61 6.59 -19.12
C LYS A 187 -4.20 5.19 -19.59
N GLY A 188 -4.71 4.13 -18.96
CA GLY A 188 -4.35 2.75 -19.30
C GLY A 188 -2.90 2.39 -18.97
N TYR A 189 -2.28 3.03 -17.98
CA TYR A 189 -0.85 2.81 -17.68
C TYR A 189 -0.53 1.46 -17.04
N GLY A 190 -1.54 0.69 -16.62
CA GLY A 190 -1.34 -0.65 -16.04
C GLY A 190 -0.70 -0.65 -14.64
N ILE A 191 -0.61 0.52 -14.00
CA ILE A 191 -0.10 0.67 -12.62
C ILE A 191 -1.28 0.64 -11.65
N GLN A 192 -1.27 -0.30 -10.70
CA GLN A 192 -2.29 -0.40 -9.66
C GLN A 192 -1.93 0.54 -8.49
N VAL A 193 -2.93 1.11 -7.81
CA VAL A 193 -2.73 1.91 -6.59
C VAL A 193 -3.60 1.33 -5.48
N ILE A 194 -2.99 1.02 -4.33
CA ILE A 194 -3.63 0.37 -3.19
C ILE A 194 -3.44 1.24 -1.95
N GLY A 195 -4.52 1.53 -1.23
CA GLY A 195 -4.50 2.24 0.05
C GLY A 195 -4.38 1.30 1.24
N CYS A 196 -3.67 1.72 2.29
CA CYS A 196 -3.63 1.03 3.59
C CYS A 196 -4.05 2.01 4.72
N PRO A 197 -5.08 1.69 5.52
CA PRO A 197 -5.71 2.62 6.45
C PRO A 197 -4.89 2.82 7.72
N LYS A 198 -4.11 3.91 7.76
CA LYS A 198 -3.27 4.30 8.89
C LYS A 198 -3.83 5.55 9.54
N THR A 199 -4.06 5.55 10.84
CA THR A 199 -4.19 6.78 11.67
C THR A 199 -4.27 6.39 13.15
N ILE A 200 -3.67 7.20 14.01
CA ILE A 200 -3.79 7.02 15.47
C ILE A 200 -5.07 7.65 16.01
N ASP A 201 -5.80 8.41 15.19
CA ASP A 201 -6.99 9.15 15.58
C ASP A 201 -8.26 8.26 15.54
N GLY A 202 -8.17 7.07 14.92
CA GLY A 202 -9.29 6.12 14.85
C GLY A 202 -10.47 6.59 13.97
N ASP A 203 -10.23 7.56 13.08
CA ASP A 203 -11.23 8.26 12.28
C ASP A 203 -11.40 7.72 10.85
N LEU A 204 -10.40 7.03 10.31
CA LEU A 204 -10.50 6.32 9.02
C LEU A 204 -11.14 4.93 9.20
N LYS A 205 -12.48 4.88 9.25
CA LYS A 205 -13.28 3.66 9.44
C LYS A 205 -14.64 3.70 8.77
N ASN A 206 -15.23 2.53 8.52
CA ASN A 206 -16.61 2.34 8.06
C ASN A 206 -17.04 0.88 8.32
N ASP A 207 -18.20 0.45 7.82
CA ASP A 207 -18.70 -0.93 8.00
C ASP A 207 -17.74 -2.03 7.50
N MET A 208 -16.78 -1.69 6.64
CA MET A 208 -15.80 -2.62 6.06
C MET A 208 -14.39 -2.45 6.64
N ILE A 209 -14.09 -1.30 7.26
CA ILE A 209 -12.82 -0.97 7.91
C ILE A 209 -13.13 -0.76 9.39
N GLU A 210 -12.98 -1.82 10.17
CA GLU A 210 -13.33 -1.86 11.60
C GLU A 210 -12.50 -0.86 12.43
N THR A 211 -11.21 -0.75 12.10
CA THR A 211 -10.30 0.21 12.72
C THR A 211 -9.16 0.54 11.75
N SER A 212 -8.54 1.70 11.96
CA SER A 212 -7.26 2.03 11.37
C SER A 212 -6.12 1.52 12.25
N PHE A 213 -4.96 1.22 11.66
CA PHE A 213 -3.84 0.76 12.48
C PHE A 213 -3.12 1.91 13.18
N GLY A 214 -2.73 1.67 14.43
CA GLY A 214 -1.99 2.60 15.28
C GLY A 214 -2.80 3.23 16.43
N PHE A 215 -4.14 3.23 16.31
CA PHE A 215 -5.09 3.53 17.40
C PHE A 215 -5.04 2.44 18.48
#